data_AF-A0A7S1T4U2-F1
#
_entry.id   AF-A0A7S1T4U2-F1
#
_cell.length_a   1.000
_cell.length_b   1.000
_cell.length_c   1.000
_cell.angle_alpha   90.00
_cell.angle_beta   90.00
_cell.angle_gamma   90.00
#
_symmetry.space_group_name_H-M   'P 1'
#
loop_
_entity.id
_entity.type
_entity.pdbx_description
1 polymer ?
#
loop_
_entity_poly.entity_id
_entity_poly.type
_entity_poly.pdbx_seq_one_letter_code
_entity_poly.pdbx_strand_id
1 'polypeptide(L)'
;RMSSGRSTLFGHSYVDLFFHPSAPLDALFERAMAAMEWSNARDAFAGAPHVCLGYADPRVTDFQAPSRSGEVSRVERQLLEWFPTLLHDSYPVSAISLWSTQGTTKEWVELASIPLNAAPTPDGA
;
A
#
# COMPACT_ATOMS: atom_id res chain seq x y z
N ARG A 1 -1.88 7.56 -8.78
CA ARG A 1 -1.39 8.90 -8.35
C ARG A 1 -0.44 8.73 -7.19
N MET A 2 0.55 9.60 -7.01
CA MET A 2 1.42 9.57 -5.83
C MET A 2 1.01 10.67 -4.84
N SER A 3 1.21 10.42 -3.55
CA SER A 3 0.99 11.41 -2.50
C SER A 3 1.95 11.16 -1.36
N SER A 4 2.56 12.22 -0.86
CA SER A 4 3.36 12.23 0.34
C SER A 4 2.71 13.08 1.42
N GLY A 5 3.00 12.77 2.67
CA GLY A 5 2.33 13.40 3.79
C GLY A 5 2.84 12.92 5.14
N ARG A 6 2.07 13.25 6.18
CA ARG A 6 2.34 12.84 7.56
C ARG A 6 1.14 12.06 8.09
N SER A 7 1.38 10.84 8.54
CA SER A 7 0.37 10.04 9.21
C SER A 7 0.15 10.57 10.62
N THR A 8 -1.08 11.00 10.92
CA THR A 8 -1.49 11.37 12.27
C THR A 8 -1.71 10.14 13.15
N LEU A 9 -2.04 8.99 12.55
CA LEU A 9 -2.30 7.74 13.25
C LEU A 9 -1.01 7.07 13.72
N PHE A 10 0.04 7.10 12.89
CA PHE A 10 1.29 6.36 13.13
C PHE A 10 2.51 7.25 13.36
N GLY A 11 2.36 8.57 13.30
CA GLY A 11 3.41 9.53 13.67
C GLY A 11 4.63 9.55 12.75
N HIS A 12 4.51 9.12 11.48
CA HIS A 12 5.59 9.13 10.49
C HIS A 12 5.25 9.97 9.26
N SER A 13 6.28 10.35 8.50
CA SER A 13 6.11 10.84 7.12
C SER A 13 6.05 9.66 6.15
N TYR A 14 5.25 9.75 5.10
CA TYR A 14 5.05 8.69 4.11
C TYR A 14 5.07 9.22 2.67
N VAL A 15 5.38 8.34 1.72
CA VAL A 15 5.08 8.52 0.29
C VAL A 15 4.36 7.28 -0.19
N ASP A 16 3.13 7.46 -0.70
CA ASP A 16 2.27 6.40 -1.20
C ASP A 16 2.00 6.54 -2.69
N LEU A 17 2.01 5.41 -3.40
CA LEU A 17 1.51 5.28 -4.76
C LEU A 17 0.12 4.66 -4.72
N PHE A 18 -0.90 5.45 -5.04
CA PHE A 18 -2.30 5.02 -5.15
C PHE A 18 -2.59 4.43 -6.52
N PHE A 19 -3.19 3.25 -6.52
CA PHE A 19 -3.66 2.56 -7.69
C PHE A 19 -5.07 3.02 -8.07
N HIS A 20 -5.42 2.83 -9.35
CA HIS A 20 -6.79 3.02 -9.76
C HIS A 20 -7.69 1.96 -9.09
N PRO A 21 -8.84 2.34 -8.53
CA PRO A 21 -9.83 1.39 -8.09
C PRO A 21 -10.19 0.43 -9.23
N SER A 22 -10.38 -0.84 -8.89
CA SER A 22 -10.80 -1.84 -9.86
C SER A 22 -11.73 -2.83 -9.17
N ALA A 23 -12.75 -3.29 -9.89
CA ALA A 23 -13.72 -4.24 -9.34
C ALA A 23 -13.07 -5.50 -8.72
N PRO A 24 -11.97 -6.07 -9.28
CA PRO A 24 -11.27 -7.18 -8.64
C PRO A 24 -10.61 -6.82 -7.30
N LEU A 25 -9.99 -5.64 -7.19
CA LEU A 25 -9.38 -5.18 -5.93
C LEU A 25 -10.43 -4.86 -4.87
N ASP A 26 -11.54 -4.23 -5.28
CA ASP A 26 -12.66 -3.94 -4.37
C ASP A 26 -13.27 -5.24 -3.84
N ALA A 27 -13.50 -6.22 -4.71
CA ALA A 27 -14.00 -7.54 -4.31
C ALA A 27 -13.03 -8.27 -3.37
N LEU A 28 -11.71 -8.15 -3.61
CA LEU A 28 -10.69 -8.71 -2.73
C LEU A 28 -10.73 -8.05 -1.35
N PHE A 29 -10.83 -6.71 -1.31
CA PHE A 29 -10.94 -5.94 -0.07
C PHE A 29 -12.18 -6.36 0.74
N GLU A 30 -13.36 -6.45 0.12
CA GLU A 30 -14.58 -6.87 0.81
C GLU A 30 -14.45 -8.29 1.39
N ARG A 31 -13.82 -9.22 0.65
CA ARG A 31 -13.58 -10.58 1.14
C ARG A 31 -12.61 -10.61 2.31
N ALA A 32 -11.52 -9.83 2.25
CA ALA A 32 -10.57 -9.73 3.35
C ALA A 32 -11.21 -9.14 4.61
N MET A 33 -11.99 -8.06 4.47
CA MET A 33 -12.72 -7.43 5.57
C MET A 33 -13.72 -8.38 6.22
N ALA A 34 -14.44 -9.18 5.42
CA ALA A 34 -15.36 -10.19 5.92
C ALA A 34 -14.62 -11.33 6.64
N ALA A 35 -13.52 -11.84 6.07
CA ALA A 35 -12.75 -12.94 6.63
C ALA A 35 -12.07 -12.57 7.97
N MET A 36 -11.67 -11.31 8.12
CA MET A 36 -11.09 -10.79 9.37
C MET A 36 -12.15 -10.28 10.37
N GLU A 37 -13.42 -10.32 10.00
CA GLU A 37 -14.55 -9.78 10.79
C GLU A 37 -14.38 -8.28 11.15
N TRP A 38 -13.77 -7.50 10.26
CA TRP A 38 -13.40 -6.09 10.49
C TRP A 38 -14.38 -5.08 9.92
N SER A 39 -15.63 -5.46 9.70
CA SER A 39 -16.65 -4.59 9.08
C SER A 39 -16.82 -3.25 9.82
N ASN A 40 -16.62 -3.23 11.13
CA ASN A 40 -16.65 -2.03 12.00
C ASN A 40 -15.43 -1.10 11.84
N ALA A 41 -14.32 -1.58 11.29
CA ALA A 41 -13.09 -0.81 11.05
C ALA A 41 -12.97 -0.29 9.62
N ARG A 42 -14.01 -0.46 8.79
CA ARG A 42 -14.01 -0.11 7.36
C ARG A 42 -13.54 1.33 7.09
N ASP A 43 -14.02 2.28 7.88
CA ASP A 43 -13.67 3.69 7.73
C ASP A 43 -12.18 3.96 8.00
N ALA A 44 -11.55 3.15 8.86
CA ALA A 44 -10.12 3.25 9.14
C ALA A 44 -9.23 2.74 7.99
N PHE A 45 -9.76 1.83 7.15
CA PHE A 45 -9.04 1.28 5.99
C PHE A 45 -9.34 2.02 4.68
N ALA A 46 -10.25 3.02 4.71
CA ALA A 46 -10.54 4.01 3.69
C ALA A 46 -10.18 3.56 2.26
N GLY A 47 -10.79 2.44 1.81
CA GLY A 47 -10.44 1.55 0.68
C GLY A 47 -9.75 2.14 -0.55
N ALA A 48 -8.61 2.78 -0.36
CA ALA A 48 -7.82 3.43 -1.38
C ALA A 48 -6.60 2.54 -1.60
N PRO A 49 -6.62 1.64 -2.60
CA PRO A 49 -5.52 0.72 -2.83
C PRO A 49 -4.26 1.52 -3.12
N HIS A 50 -3.21 1.30 -2.32
CA HIS A 50 -1.94 1.97 -2.47
C HIS A 50 -0.80 1.06 -2.03
N VAL A 51 0.41 1.39 -2.47
CA VAL A 51 1.65 0.86 -1.92
C VAL A 51 2.43 2.00 -1.29
N CYS A 52 2.90 1.80 -0.07
CA CYS A 52 3.81 2.74 0.56
C CYS A 52 5.21 2.54 -0.02
N LEU A 53 5.75 3.57 -0.67
CA LEU A 53 7.09 3.56 -1.27
C LEU A 53 8.17 3.93 -0.25
N GLY A 54 7.79 4.56 0.86
CA GLY A 54 8.74 4.89 1.92
C GLY A 54 8.10 5.49 3.16
N TYR A 55 8.72 5.21 4.30
CA TYR A 55 8.44 5.83 5.59
C TYR A 55 9.67 6.61 6.06
N ALA A 56 9.44 7.75 6.72
CA ALA A 56 10.50 8.52 7.34
C ALA A 56 10.07 9.08 8.69
N ASP A 57 11.07 9.44 9.50
CA ASP A 57 10.86 10.22 10.72
C ASP A 57 10.06 11.49 10.38
N PRO A 58 9.06 11.88 11.19
CA PRO A 58 8.20 13.03 10.90
C PRO A 58 8.96 14.37 10.82
N ARG A 59 10.20 14.43 11.33
CA ARG A 59 11.09 15.60 11.23
C ARG A 59 11.78 15.69 9.87
N VAL A 60 11.77 14.63 9.07
CA VAL A 60 12.28 14.65 7.69
C VAL A 60 11.26 15.37 6.82
N THR A 61 11.62 16.59 6.41
CA THR A 61 10.75 17.47 5.62
C THR A 61 10.71 17.12 4.14
N ASP A 62 11.63 16.30 3.64
CA ASP A 62 11.74 15.95 2.21
C ASP A 62 10.50 15.16 1.70
N PHE A 63 9.76 14.55 2.63
CA PHE A 63 8.49 13.85 2.39
C PHE A 63 7.26 14.77 2.46
N GLN A 64 7.42 16.06 2.74
CA GLN A 64 6.29 16.99 2.82
C GLN A 64 6.20 17.79 1.52
N ALA A 65 5.06 17.71 0.84
CA ALA A 65 4.75 18.64 -0.25
C ALA A 65 4.57 20.05 0.35
N PRO A 66 5.14 21.11 -0.26
CA PRO A 66 4.85 22.48 0.15
C PRO A 66 3.34 22.72 0.08
N SER A 67 2.75 22.99 1.24
CA SER A 67 1.31 22.85 1.52
C SER A 67 0.30 23.63 0.63
N ARG A 68 0.70 24.30 -0.46
CA ARG A 68 -0.20 25.15 -1.27
C ARG A 68 0.07 25.29 -2.78
N SER A 69 1.05 24.61 -3.38
CA SER A 69 1.52 24.96 -4.73
C SER A 69 1.20 23.96 -5.85
N GLY A 70 0.53 22.83 -5.56
CA GLY A 70 0.46 21.74 -6.53
C GLY A 70 1.83 21.14 -6.85
N GLU A 71 2.86 21.51 -6.09
CA GLU A 71 4.20 20.95 -6.18
C GLU A 71 4.25 19.60 -5.46
N VAL A 72 4.95 18.66 -6.09
CA VAL A 72 5.31 17.37 -5.52
C VAL A 72 6.43 17.54 -4.49
N SER A 73 6.50 16.69 -3.48
CA SER A 73 7.61 16.71 -2.52
C SER A 73 8.95 16.37 -3.20
N ARG A 74 10.07 16.64 -2.52
CA ARG A 74 11.41 16.33 -3.06
C ARG A 74 11.56 14.84 -3.36
N VAL A 75 11.07 13.99 -2.45
CA VAL A 75 11.10 12.53 -2.62
C VAL A 75 10.21 12.08 -3.77
N GLU A 76 8.99 12.65 -3.88
CA GLU A 76 8.12 12.36 -5.02
C GLU A 76 8.81 12.70 -6.36
N ARG A 77 9.44 13.88 -6.46
CA ARG A 77 10.19 14.27 -7.67
C ARG A 77 11.30 13.29 -8.00
N GLN A 78 12.11 12.93 -7.00
CA GLN A 78 13.23 12.01 -7.17
C GLN A 78 12.77 10.61 -7.60
N LEU A 79 11.66 10.12 -7.06
CA LEU A 79 11.08 8.84 -7.48
C LEU A 79 10.63 8.87 -8.94
N LEU A 80 9.99 9.97 -9.39
CA LEU A 80 9.59 10.12 -10.79
C LEU A 80 10.78 10.30 -11.73
N GLU A 81 11.89 10.89 -11.28
CA GLU A 81 13.13 10.97 -12.05
C GLU A 81 13.80 9.60 -12.22
N TRP A 82 13.81 8.78 -11.15
CA TRP A 82 14.37 7.42 -11.21
C TRP A 82 13.47 6.42 -11.93
N PHE A 83 12.15 6.60 -11.81
CA PHE A 83 11.13 5.70 -12.35
C PHE A 83 10.09 6.50 -13.16
N PRO A 84 10.42 6.93 -14.38
CA PRO A 84 9.56 7.81 -15.17
C PRO A 84 8.21 7.18 -15.56
N THR A 85 8.11 5.85 -15.57
CA THR A 85 6.88 5.11 -15.88
C THR A 85 6.06 4.72 -14.65
N LEU A 86 6.52 5.05 -13.43
CA LEU A 86 5.93 4.60 -12.16
C LEU A 86 4.42 4.86 -12.03
N LEU A 87 3.93 5.97 -12.60
CA LEU A 87 2.51 6.34 -12.56
C LEU A 87 1.65 5.67 -13.65
N HIS A 88 2.29 5.07 -14.65
CA HIS A 88 1.65 4.48 -15.83
C HIS A 88 1.77 2.95 -15.85
N ASP A 89 2.66 2.40 -15.04
CA ASP A 89 2.89 0.96 -14.96
C ASP A 89 1.71 0.25 -14.28
N SER A 90 1.45 -0.98 -14.75
CA SER A 90 0.51 -1.91 -14.14
C SER A 90 1.27 -3.04 -13.47
N TYR A 91 0.87 -3.38 -12.26
CA TYR A 91 1.56 -4.38 -11.44
C TYR A 91 0.65 -5.61 -11.27
N PRO A 92 1.10 -6.81 -11.67
CA PRO A 92 0.33 -8.02 -11.47
C PRO A 92 0.26 -8.34 -9.98
N VAL A 93 -0.94 -8.61 -9.48
CA VAL A 93 -1.12 -9.16 -8.13
C VAL A 93 -1.00 -10.68 -8.22
N SER A 94 0.07 -11.23 -7.64
CA SER A 94 0.42 -12.65 -7.76
C SER A 94 -0.04 -13.50 -6.57
N ALA A 95 -0.21 -12.90 -5.39
CA ALA A 95 -0.56 -13.60 -4.17
C ALA A 95 -1.31 -12.69 -3.18
N ILE A 96 -1.99 -13.30 -2.22
CA ILE A 96 -2.52 -12.66 -1.01
C ILE A 96 -1.75 -13.25 0.18
N SER A 97 -1.22 -12.40 1.05
CA SER A 97 -0.48 -12.83 2.22
C SER A 97 -1.11 -12.34 3.52
N LEU A 98 -1.05 -13.18 4.56
CA LEU A 98 -1.38 -12.83 5.93
C LEU A 98 -0.09 -12.46 6.67
N TRP A 99 -0.07 -11.29 7.31
CA TRP A 99 1.09 -10.77 8.00
C TRP A 99 0.80 -10.49 9.47
N SER A 100 1.77 -10.80 10.34
CA SER A 100 1.86 -10.23 11.69
C SER A 100 2.65 -8.94 11.62
N THR A 101 2.02 -7.81 11.95
CA THR A 101 2.60 -6.47 11.82
C THR A 101 2.94 -5.79 13.14
N GLN A 102 3.18 -6.57 14.20
CA GLN A 102 3.62 -6.03 15.50
C GLN A 102 5.07 -5.52 15.43
N GLY A 103 5.31 -4.35 16.01
CA GLY A 103 6.65 -3.73 16.04
C GLY A 103 6.99 -2.93 14.78
N THR A 104 8.28 -2.82 14.49
CA THR A 104 8.83 -2.16 13.31
C THR A 104 8.62 -3.00 12.05
N THR A 105 8.72 -2.38 10.86
CA THR A 105 8.60 -3.09 9.58
C THR A 105 9.63 -4.21 9.39
N LYS A 106 10.75 -4.18 10.13
CA LYS A 106 11.78 -5.24 10.15
C LYS A 106 11.37 -6.45 10.97
N GLU A 107 10.39 -6.28 11.85
CA GLU A 107 9.86 -7.32 12.74
C GLU A 107 8.57 -7.92 12.19
N TRP A 108 8.05 -7.39 11.08
CA TRP A 108 6.88 -7.96 10.42
C TRP A 108 7.20 -9.34 9.87
N VAL A 109 6.29 -10.27 10.08
CA VAL A 109 6.46 -11.67 9.67
C VAL A 109 5.28 -12.09 8.80
N GLU A 110 5.56 -12.63 7.63
CA GLU A 110 4.55 -13.31 6.81
C GLU A 110 4.19 -14.64 7.47
N LEU A 111 2.91 -14.82 7.78
CA LEU A 111 2.38 -16.02 8.44
C LEU A 111 1.89 -17.05 7.43
N ALA A 112 1.31 -16.59 6.32
CA ALA A 112 0.81 -17.44 5.24
C ALA A 112 0.74 -16.64 3.94
N SER A 113 0.84 -17.31 2.80
CA SER A 113 0.64 -16.71 1.48
C SER A 113 -0.09 -17.68 0.56
N ILE A 114 -1.04 -17.16 -0.22
CA ILE A 114 -1.81 -17.91 -1.21
C ILE A 114 -1.55 -17.29 -2.59
N PRO A 115 -0.97 -18.03 -3.54
CA PRO A 115 -0.83 -17.57 -4.92
C PRO A 115 -2.20 -17.46 -5.61
N LEU A 116 -2.43 -16.35 -6.31
CA LEU A 116 -3.66 -16.10 -7.07
C LEU A 116 -3.67 -16.75 -8.46
N ASN A 117 -2.49 -17.04 -9.00
CA ASN A 117 -2.31 -17.65 -10.32
C ASN A 117 -1.75 -19.08 -10.24
N ALA A 118 -1.88 -19.77 -9.11
CA ALA A 118 -1.50 -21.17 -9.06
C ALA A 118 -2.38 -21.97 -10.02
N ALA A 119 -1.75 -22.76 -10.89
CA ALA A 119 -2.46 -23.81 -11.61
C ALA A 119 -3.22 -24.66 -10.57
N PRO A 120 -4.46 -25.10 -10.85
CA PRO A 120 -5.20 -25.93 -9.93
C PRO A 120 -4.30 -27.11 -9.51
N THR A 121 -4.04 -27.23 -8.21
CA THR A 121 -3.36 -28.40 -7.67
C THR A 121 -4.19 -29.61 -8.10
N PRO A 122 -3.62 -30.61 -8.78
CA PRO A 122 -4.36 -31.83 -9.05
C PRO A 122 -4.83 -32.39 -7.71
N ASP A 123 -6.14 -32.60 -7.57
CA ASP A 123 -6.69 -33.23 -6.38
C ASP A 123 -6.01 -34.59 -6.17
N GLY A 124 -5.19 -34.70 -5.11
CA GLY A 124 -4.58 -35.94 -4.65
C GLY A 124 -3.17 -36.22 -5.19
N ALA A 125 -2.18 -36.01 -4.33
CA ALA A 125 -0.92 -36.74 -4.32
C ALA A 125 -0.64 -37.21 -2.88
#